data_AF-A0A453GJV7-F1
#
_entry.id   AF-A0A453GJV7-F1
#
_cell.length_a   1.000
_cell.length_b   1.000
_cell.length_c   1.000
_cell.angle_alpha   90.00
_cell.angle_beta   90.00
_cell.angle_gamma   90.00
#
_symmetry.space_group_name_H-M   'P 1'
#
loop_
_entity.id
_entity.type
_entity.pdbx_description
1 polymer ?
#
loop_
_entity_poly.entity_id
_entity_poly.type
_entity_poly.pdbx_seq_one_letter_code
_entity_poly.pdbx_strand_id
1 'polypeptide(L)'
;LMRAKMARVLLLLLAASLVALASSKGLPVLAPVTKDTATSLYTIPFHDGASLVLDVAGPLVWSTCDGGQPPAEIPCSSPTCLLANAYPAPGCPAPSCGSDKH
;
A
#
# COMPACT_ATOMS: atom_id res chain seq x y z
N LEU A 1 51.74 -5.55 2.41
CA LEU A 1 50.83 -5.81 3.55
C LEU A 1 49.58 -4.91 3.57
N MET A 2 49.69 -3.58 3.40
CA MET A 2 48.51 -2.65 3.38
C MET A 2 47.51 -2.91 2.23
N ARG A 3 47.98 -3.22 1.02
CA ARG A 3 47.11 -3.54 -0.13
C ARG A 3 46.20 -4.76 0.12
N ALA A 4 46.75 -5.81 0.74
CA ALA A 4 45.98 -7.01 1.10
C ALA A 4 44.95 -6.74 2.21
N LYS A 5 45.24 -5.83 3.14
CA LYS A 5 44.30 -5.40 4.18
C LYS A 5 43.14 -4.59 3.58
N MET A 6 43.42 -3.66 2.68
CA MET A 6 42.39 -2.87 1.98
C MET A 6 41.49 -3.75 1.10
N ALA A 7 42.06 -4.73 0.40
CA ALA A 7 41.28 -5.68 -0.40
C ALA A 7 40.33 -6.52 0.48
N ARG A 8 40.78 -6.97 1.66
CA ARG A 8 39.93 -7.69 2.62
C ARG A 8 38.80 -6.82 3.18
N VAL A 9 39.08 -5.57 3.51
CA VAL A 9 38.05 -4.62 3.98
C VAL A 9 37.01 -4.39 2.88
N LEU A 10 37.44 -4.19 1.64
CA LEU A 10 36.54 -3.99 0.52
C LEU A 10 35.66 -5.22 0.24
N LEU A 11 36.23 -6.43 0.32
CA LEU A 11 35.49 -7.69 0.19
C LEU A 11 34.46 -7.88 1.31
N LEU A 12 34.81 -7.51 2.56
CA LEU A 12 33.89 -7.57 3.70
C LEU A 12 32.74 -6.57 3.54
N LEU A 13 33.02 -5.35 3.07
CA LEU A 13 31.99 -4.34 2.78
C LEU A 13 31.06 -4.79 1.65
N LEU A 14 31.60 -5.41 0.60
CA LEU A 14 30.81 -5.95 -0.52
C LEU A 14 29.94 -7.15 -0.08
N ALA A 15 30.46 -8.02 0.77
CA ALA A 15 29.70 -9.13 1.33
C ALA A 15 28.57 -8.63 2.25
N ALA A 16 28.85 -7.63 3.09
CA ALA A 16 27.86 -7.04 3.99
C ALA A 16 26.72 -6.35 3.22
N SER A 17 27.03 -5.63 2.14
CA SER A 17 26.00 -4.98 1.30
C SER A 17 25.14 -5.99 0.53
N LEU A 18 25.72 -7.10 0.07
CA LEU A 18 24.97 -8.21 -0.55
C LEU A 18 24.01 -8.90 0.45
N VAL A 19 24.44 -9.10 1.71
CA VAL A 19 23.59 -9.69 2.77
C VAL A 19 22.45 -8.75 3.16
N ALA A 20 22.72 -7.45 3.28
CA ALA A 20 21.67 -6.46 3.57
C ALA A 20 20.59 -6.41 2.47
N LEU A 21 21.00 -6.55 1.20
CA LEU A 21 20.07 -6.58 0.08
C LEU A 21 19.22 -7.85 0.05
N ALA A 22 19.78 -9.00 0.44
CA ALA A 22 19.03 -10.27 0.52
C ALA A 22 18.01 -10.30 1.68
N SER A 23 18.24 -9.52 2.74
CA SER A 23 17.35 -9.41 3.90
C SER A 23 16.23 -8.37 3.73
N SER A 24 16.13 -7.72 2.57
CA SER A 24 15.12 -6.69 2.28
C SER A 24 13.71 -7.24 2.00
N LYS A 25 13.47 -8.54 2.18
CA LYS A 25 12.13 -9.11 2.09
C LYS A 25 11.34 -8.68 3.32
N GLY A 26 10.43 -7.73 3.13
CA GLY A 26 9.53 -7.27 4.18
C GLY A 26 8.85 -8.46 4.87
N LEU A 27 8.85 -8.44 6.20
CA LEU A 27 8.11 -9.42 6.99
C LEU A 27 6.60 -9.24 6.79
N PRO A 28 5.79 -10.29 6.98
CA PRO A 28 4.34 -10.16 6.94
C PRO A 28 3.82 -9.11 7.94
N VAL A 29 2.80 -8.35 7.54
CA VAL A 29 2.10 -7.41 8.43
C VAL A 29 0.99 -8.16 9.16
N LEU A 30 0.92 -8.01 10.48
CA LEU A 30 -0.12 -8.59 11.32
C LEU A 30 -1.03 -7.46 11.84
N ALA A 31 -2.34 -7.64 11.71
CA ALA A 31 -3.35 -6.78 12.34
C ALA A 31 -4.37 -7.66 13.10
N PRO A 32 -4.77 -7.29 14.33
CA PRO A 32 -5.80 -8.03 15.06
C PRO A 32 -7.17 -7.82 14.42
N VAL A 33 -8.01 -8.87 14.43
CA VAL A 33 -9.38 -8.80 13.91
C VAL A 33 -10.36 -8.75 15.07
N THR A 34 -11.27 -7.77 15.04
CA THR A 34 -12.35 -7.63 16.02
C THR A 34 -13.69 -7.88 15.34
N LYS A 35 -14.55 -8.68 15.96
CA LYS A 35 -15.95 -8.83 15.52
C LYS A 35 -16.80 -7.80 16.26
N ASP A 36 -17.42 -6.90 15.51
CA ASP A 36 -18.34 -5.92 16.07
C ASP A 36 -19.66 -6.60 16.45
N THR A 37 -20.12 -6.39 17.69
CA THR A 37 -21.29 -7.10 18.22
C THR A 37 -22.62 -6.50 17.76
N ALA A 38 -22.62 -5.22 17.37
CA ALA A 38 -23.83 -4.53 16.90
C ALA A 38 -24.15 -4.86 15.44
N THR A 39 -23.12 -4.99 14.58
CA THR A 39 -23.27 -5.20 13.13
C THR A 39 -22.90 -6.60 12.67
N SER A 40 -22.25 -7.40 13.53
CA SER A 40 -21.64 -8.70 13.19
C SER A 40 -20.53 -8.64 12.14
N LEU A 41 -20.08 -7.45 11.74
CA LEU A 41 -18.96 -7.25 10.81
C LEU A 41 -17.62 -7.43 11.51
N TYR A 42 -16.56 -7.63 10.72
CA TYR A 42 -15.19 -7.77 11.20
C TYR A 42 -14.37 -6.55 10.82
N THR A 43 -13.55 -6.05 11.75
CA THR A 43 -12.69 -4.88 11.55
C THR A 43 -11.24 -5.15 11.90
N ILE A 44 -10.35 -4.36 11.31
CA ILE A 44 -8.94 -4.25 11.68
C ILE A 44 -8.61 -2.80 12.08
N PRO A 45 -7.71 -2.57 13.06
CA PRO A 45 -7.16 -1.23 13.28
C PRO A 45 -6.41 -0.75 12.05
N PHE A 46 -6.55 0.53 11.69
CA PHE A 46 -5.89 1.12 10.54
C PHE A 46 -4.84 2.16 10.95
N HIS A 47 -5.27 3.37 11.35
CA HIS A 47 -4.41 4.42 11.90
C HIS A 47 -5.22 5.36 12.81
N ASP A 48 -4.55 6.09 13.70
CA ASP A 48 -5.15 7.13 14.55
C ASP A 48 -6.42 6.72 15.30
N GLY A 49 -6.48 5.46 15.73
CA GLY A 49 -7.63 4.88 16.43
C GLY A 49 -8.81 4.51 15.52
N ALA A 50 -8.76 4.83 14.22
CA ALA A 50 -9.75 4.41 13.24
C ALA A 50 -9.58 2.93 12.87
N SER A 51 -10.70 2.30 12.49
CA SER A 51 -10.76 0.91 12.05
C SER A 51 -11.46 0.80 10.70
N LEU A 52 -11.07 -0.19 9.90
CA LEU A 52 -11.70 -0.50 8.62
C LEU A 52 -12.42 -1.85 8.68
N VAL A 53 -13.54 -1.95 7.96
CA VAL A 53 -14.28 -3.20 7.79
C VAL A 53 -13.55 -4.11 6.80
N LEU A 54 -13.46 -5.40 7.13
CA LEU A 54 -12.97 -6.43 6.23
C LEU A 54 -14.09 -6.84 5.26
N ASP A 55 -14.05 -6.30 4.05
CA ASP A 55 -14.89 -6.74 2.93
C ASP A 55 -14.06 -7.57 1.95
N VAL A 56 -14.27 -8.88 1.94
CA VAL A 56 -13.54 -9.82 1.09
C VAL A 56 -13.99 -9.81 -0.39
N ALA A 57 -15.12 -9.17 -0.69
CA ALA A 57 -15.60 -8.96 -2.06
C ALA A 57 -15.31 -7.53 -2.56
N GLY A 58 -14.93 -6.63 -1.66
CA GLY A 58 -14.60 -5.24 -1.95
C GLY A 58 -13.29 -5.10 -2.72
N PRO A 59 -13.26 -4.43 -3.89
CA PRO A 59 -12.05 -4.27 -4.69
C PRO A 59 -11.15 -3.11 -4.23
N LEU A 60 -11.56 -2.32 -3.23
CA LEU A 60 -10.92 -1.07 -2.83
C LEU A 60 -10.76 -0.95 -1.31
N VAL A 61 -9.69 -0.28 -0.90
CA VAL A 61 -9.56 0.29 0.44
C VAL A 61 -10.07 1.73 0.39
N TRP A 62 -11.02 2.08 1.27
CA TRP A 62 -11.56 3.43 1.36
C TRP A 62 -11.75 3.81 2.84
N SER A 63 -11.68 5.12 3.13
CA SER A 63 -11.86 5.70 4.45
C SER A 63 -12.36 7.13 4.31
N THR A 64 -12.93 7.69 5.37
CA THR A 64 -12.97 9.15 5.51
C THR A 64 -11.54 9.68 5.62
N CYS A 65 -11.28 10.84 4.99
CA CYS A 65 -10.00 11.55 5.09
C CYS A 65 -10.26 12.93 5.71
N ASP A 66 -9.32 13.40 6.52
CA ASP A 66 -9.27 14.80 6.94
C ASP A 66 -8.48 15.64 5.92
N GLY A 67 -8.27 16.92 6.20
CA GLY A 67 -7.47 17.79 5.34
C GLY A 67 -5.97 17.46 5.32
N GLY A 68 -5.50 16.55 6.19
CA GLY A 68 -4.11 16.10 6.27
C GLY A 68 -3.75 15.03 5.24
N GLN A 69 -4.75 14.37 4.64
CA GLN A 69 -4.59 13.41 3.55
C GLN A 69 -4.90 14.07 2.19
N PRO A 70 -3.90 14.68 1.50
CA PRO A 70 -4.14 15.26 0.19
C PRO A 70 -4.44 14.18 -0.86
N PRO A 71 -5.24 14.49 -1.89
CA PRO A 71 -5.38 13.62 -3.05
C PRO A 71 -4.01 13.33 -3.67
N ALA A 72 -3.74 12.06 -3.99
CA ALA A 72 -2.55 11.70 -4.72
C ALA A 72 -2.60 12.27 -6.15
N GLU A 73 -1.44 12.64 -6.70
CA GLU A 73 -1.30 13.09 -8.09
C GLU A 73 -1.41 11.90 -9.06
N ILE A 74 -2.62 11.36 -9.21
CA ILE A 74 -2.93 10.20 -10.05
C ILE A 74 -3.82 10.65 -11.20
N PRO A 75 -3.28 10.78 -12.44
CA PRO A 75 -4.07 11.11 -13.61
C PRO A 75 -5.12 10.03 -13.91
N CYS A 76 -6.23 10.45 -14.50
CA CYS A 76 -7.33 9.57 -14.92
C CYS A 76 -6.89 8.43 -15.87
N SER A 77 -5.93 8.70 -16.75
CA SER A 77 -5.40 7.72 -17.70
C SER A 77 -4.37 6.76 -17.09
N SER A 78 -3.96 6.97 -15.83
CA SER A 78 -2.94 6.14 -15.20
C SER A 78 -3.45 4.72 -14.97
N PRO A 79 -2.58 3.70 -15.05
CA PRO A 79 -2.95 2.32 -14.71
C PRO A 79 -3.58 2.19 -13.32
N THR A 80 -3.13 2.99 -12.34
CA THR A 80 -3.69 3.00 -10.98
C THR A 80 -5.15 3.45 -10.97
N CYS A 81 -5.49 4.53 -11.70
CA CYS A 81 -6.87 5.01 -11.78
C CYS A 81 -7.76 4.03 -12.54
N LEU A 82 -7.25 3.43 -13.62
CA LEU A 82 -7.97 2.38 -14.35
C LEU A 82 -8.26 1.16 -13.47
N LEU A 83 -7.28 0.71 -12.67
CA LEU A 83 -7.46 -0.39 -11.74
C LEU A 83 -8.44 -0.05 -10.61
N ALA A 84 -8.35 1.15 -10.05
CA ALA A 84 -9.27 1.63 -9.01
C ALA A 84 -10.73 1.64 -9.47
N ASN A 85 -10.97 1.66 -10.78
CA ASN A 85 -12.29 1.70 -11.38
C ASN A 85 -12.64 0.45 -12.21
N ALA A 86 -11.85 -0.61 -12.13
CA ALA A 86 -12.07 -1.84 -12.90
C ALA A 86 -13.37 -2.58 -12.52
N TYR A 87 -13.91 -2.31 -11.33
CA TYR A 87 -15.11 -2.93 -10.78
C TYR A 87 -16.09 -1.86 -10.29
N PRO A 88 -16.92 -1.29 -11.18
CA PRO A 88 -17.82 -0.19 -10.83
C PRO A 88 -18.87 -0.59 -9.81
N ALA A 89 -19.12 0.28 -8.83
CA ALA A 89 -20.20 0.07 -7.86
C ALA A 89 -21.58 0.22 -8.55
N PRO A 90 -22.55 -0.67 -8.27
CA PRO A 90 -23.90 -0.54 -8.83
C PRO A 90 -24.55 0.80 -8.48
N GLY A 91 -25.11 1.49 -9.48
CA GLY A 91 -25.79 2.77 -9.30
C GLY A 91 -24.87 4.00 -9.23
N CYS A 92 -23.54 3.82 -9.27
CA CYS A 92 -22.61 4.93 -9.40
C CYS A 92 -22.30 5.24 -10.87
N PRO A 93 -22.05 6.52 -11.22
CA PRO A 93 -21.51 6.88 -12.51
C PRO A 93 -20.20 6.14 -12.76
N ALA A 94 -20.00 5.69 -14.00
CA ALA A 94 -18.67 5.27 -14.43
C ALA A 94 -17.71 6.48 -14.32
N PRO A 95 -16.43 6.25 -14.03
CA PRO A 95 -15.46 7.33 -13.92
C PRO A 95 -15.33 8.01 -15.28
N SER A 96 -15.44 9.34 -15.33
CA SER A 96 -15.27 10.13 -16.54
C SER A 96 -13.80 10.31 -16.93
N CYS A 97 -12.97 9.29 -16.70
CA CYS A 97 -11.56 9.26 -17.03
C CYS A 97 -11.40 9.23 -18.55
N GLY A 98 -11.33 10.42 -19.17
CA GLY A 98 -11.17 10.57 -20.63
C GLY A 98 -12.13 11.56 -21.32
N SER A 99 -12.94 12.32 -20.59
CA SER A 99 -13.80 13.35 -21.19
C SER A 99 -13.16 14.74 -21.31
N ASP A 100 -11.88 14.90 -20.96
CA ASP A 100 -11.12 16.12 -21.25
C ASP A 100 -10.76 16.19 -22.74
N LYS A 101 -11.77 16.45 -23.57
CA LYS A 101 -11.60 17.17 -24.83
C LYS A 101 -11.83 18.66 -24.54
N HIS A 102 -10.78 19.38 -24.19
CA HIS A 102 -10.67 20.83 -24.40
C HIS A 102 -9.28 21.12 -24.96
#